data_AF-A0A7S0WGV0-F1
#
_entry.id   AF-A0A7S0WGV0-F1
#
_cell.length_a   1.000
_cell.length_b   1.000
_cell.length_c   1.000
_cell.angle_alpha   90.00
_cell.angle_beta   90.00
_cell.angle_gamma   90.00
#
_symmetry.space_group_name_H-M   'P 1'
#
loop_
_entity.id
_entity.type
_entity.pdbx_description
1 polymer ?
#
loop_
_entity_poly.entity_id
_entity_poly.type
_entity_poly.pdbx_seq_one_letter_code
_entity_poly.pdbx_strand_id
1 'polypeptide(L)'
;GGEWLLSPTEPGPRLAGMVGNVTVAWRLGRHEEVLEGCERLAARAVVFNLGYLPGGDKSVFTTTEATMRAIPAALEAAGVFGCVSVTCYAGHEEGGREQEAVVCLARGLPVQDFSCYILEWANARNARTGTRAPLLVLMQRLRPTPLAPTSA
;
A
#
# COMPACT_ATOMS: atom_id res chain seq x y z
N GLY A 1 -17.25 -8.24 -18.95
CA GLY A 1 -18.53 -7.53 -18.74
C GLY A 1 -18.88 -7.63 -17.28
N GLY A 2 -18.85 -6.50 -16.58
CA GLY A 2 -19.08 -6.41 -15.13
C GLY A 2 -18.27 -5.26 -14.54
N GLU A 3 -18.60 -4.02 -14.91
CA GLU A 3 -18.13 -2.83 -14.22
C GLU A 3 -18.90 -2.69 -12.90
N TRP A 4 -18.19 -2.71 -11.77
CA TRP A 4 -18.75 -2.30 -10.49
C TRP A 4 -18.31 -0.86 -10.23
N LEU A 5 -19.14 0.10 -10.64
CA LEU A 5 -19.04 1.49 -10.21
C LEU A 5 -19.63 1.58 -8.80
N LEU A 6 -18.80 1.70 -7.77
CA LEU A 6 -19.24 2.30 -6.52
C LEU A 6 -19.17 3.81 -6.69
N SER A 7 -20.34 4.42 -6.84
CA SER A 7 -20.52 5.88 -6.97
C SER A 7 -19.88 6.60 -5.76
N PRO A 8 -19.21 7.76 -5.95
CA PRO A 8 -18.68 8.58 -4.85
C PRO A 8 -19.75 9.11 -3.88
N THR A 9 -21.04 8.94 -4.21
CA THR A 9 -22.18 9.50 -3.49
C THR A 9 -22.82 8.55 -2.48
N GLU A 10 -22.43 7.27 -2.46
CA GLU A 10 -22.94 6.32 -1.47
C GLU A 10 -21.98 6.31 -0.27
N PRO A 11 -22.45 6.49 0.98
CA PRO A 11 -21.60 6.32 2.15
C PRO A 11 -21.13 4.87 2.19
N GLY A 12 -19.89 4.63 1.76
CA GLY A 12 -19.27 3.31 1.80
C GLY A 12 -19.29 2.71 3.21
N PRO A 13 -19.01 1.40 3.34
CA PRO A 13 -19.08 0.73 4.64
C PRO A 13 -18.23 1.48 5.67
N ARG A 14 -18.89 1.94 6.74
CA ARG A 14 -18.20 2.59 7.86
C ARG A 14 -17.34 1.52 8.55
N LEU A 15 -16.04 1.76 8.66
CA LEU A 15 -15.17 0.93 9.50
C LEU A 15 -15.70 1.00 10.94
N ALA A 16 -16.20 -0.13 11.44
CA ALA A 16 -16.78 -0.22 12.78
C ALA A 16 -15.73 0.16 13.83
N GLY A 17 -16.08 1.11 14.72
CA GLY A 17 -15.28 1.45 15.90
C GLY A 17 -14.41 2.71 15.83
N MET A 18 -14.42 3.46 14.72
CA MET A 18 -13.71 4.76 14.67
C MET A 18 -14.58 5.89 15.25
N VAL A 19 -14.10 6.53 16.32
CA VAL A 19 -14.71 7.74 16.90
C VAL A 19 -14.20 8.96 16.13
N GLY A 20 -15.03 9.50 15.23
CA GLY A 20 -14.73 10.69 14.42
C GLY A 20 -15.20 10.57 12.96
N ASN A 21 -15.36 11.71 12.28
CA ASN A 21 -15.73 11.75 10.86
C ASN A 21 -14.52 11.37 9.99
N VAL A 22 -14.29 10.06 9.81
CA VAL A 22 -13.34 9.55 8.84
C VAL A 22 -14.06 9.37 7.52
N THR A 23 -13.71 10.19 6.53
CA THR A 23 -14.16 10.01 5.14
C THR A 23 -13.30 8.93 4.51
N VAL A 24 -13.91 7.80 4.15
CA VAL A 24 -13.25 6.73 3.38
C VAL A 24 -13.67 6.89 1.92
N ALA A 25 -12.70 7.22 1.06
CA ALA A 25 -12.90 7.22 -0.39
C ALA A 25 -12.39 5.91 -0.98
N TRP A 26 -13.25 5.18 -1.68
CA TRP A 26 -12.89 3.96 -2.39
C TRP A 26 -12.59 4.31 -3.85
N ARG A 27 -11.41 3.95 -4.34
CA ARG A 27 -11.04 4.13 -5.75
C ARG A 27 -10.62 2.80 -6.32
N LEU A 28 -11.31 2.36 -7.37
CA LEU A 28 -10.88 1.25 -8.20
C LEU A 28 -9.95 1.82 -9.27
N GLY A 29 -8.70 1.38 -9.31
CA GLY A 29 -7.72 1.90 -10.25
C GLY A 29 -6.46 1.06 -10.25
N ARG A 30 -5.58 1.33 -11.21
CA ARG A 30 -4.25 0.72 -11.24
C ARG A 30 -3.37 1.36 -10.16
N HIS A 31 -2.34 0.65 -9.71
CA HIS A 31 -1.44 1.15 -8.66
C HIS A 31 -0.88 2.54 -9.02
N GLU A 32 -0.63 2.78 -10.30
CA GLU A 32 -0.15 4.06 -10.85
C GLU A 32 -1.14 5.23 -10.77
N GLU A 33 -2.44 4.96 -10.58
CA GLU A 33 -3.51 5.96 -10.54
C GLU A 33 -4.01 6.24 -9.10
N VAL A 34 -3.47 5.54 -8.10
CA VAL A 34 -3.95 5.56 -6.68
C VAL A 34 -4.00 6.96 -6.08
N LEU A 35 -3.25 7.91 -6.63
CA LEU A 35 -3.16 9.29 -6.13
C LEU A 35 -3.81 10.32 -7.04
N GLU A 36 -4.34 9.92 -8.20
CA GLU A 36 -5.03 10.85 -9.08
C GLU A 36 -6.25 11.44 -8.36
N GLY A 37 -6.23 12.75 -8.15
CA GLY A 37 -7.28 13.47 -7.41
C GLY A 37 -7.27 13.31 -5.89
N CYS A 38 -6.20 12.75 -5.30
CA CYS A 38 -5.94 12.89 -3.87
C CYS A 38 -5.18 14.19 -3.61
N GLU A 39 -5.69 15.05 -2.73
CA GLU A 39 -4.93 16.20 -2.26
C GLU A 39 -3.62 15.72 -1.59
N ARG A 40 -2.51 16.35 -1.95
CA ARG A 40 -1.20 16.06 -1.36
C ARG A 40 -1.29 16.21 0.16
N LEU A 41 -0.77 15.24 0.92
CA LEU A 41 -0.81 15.20 2.40
C LEU A 41 -2.19 14.91 3.04
N ALA A 42 -3.22 14.53 2.27
CA ALA A 42 -4.56 14.27 2.82
C ALA A 42 -4.73 12.86 3.40
N ALA A 43 -3.90 11.89 3.02
CA ALA A 43 -4.01 10.53 3.49
C ALA A 43 -3.25 10.35 4.81
N ARG A 44 -3.89 9.81 5.85
CA ARG A 44 -3.17 9.36 7.07
C ARG A 44 -2.61 7.95 6.94
N ALA A 45 -3.18 7.15 6.06
CA ALA A 45 -2.77 5.78 5.80
C ALA A 45 -3.02 5.43 4.34
N VAL A 46 -2.08 4.71 3.73
CA VAL A 46 -2.24 4.03 2.44
C VAL A 46 -1.98 2.55 2.66
N VAL A 47 -2.85 1.69 2.14
CA VAL A 47 -2.77 0.24 2.35
C VAL A 47 -2.71 -0.46 1.00
N PHE A 48 -1.69 -1.29 0.82
CA PHE A 48 -1.49 -2.14 -0.34
C PHE A 48 -1.62 -3.60 0.06
N ASN A 49 -2.38 -4.36 -0.71
CA ASN A 49 -2.41 -5.83 -0.66
C ASN A 49 -1.99 -6.33 -2.03
N LEU A 50 -0.81 -6.96 -2.11
CA LEU A 50 -0.21 -7.39 -3.36
C LEU A 50 -0.77 -8.74 -3.83
N GLY A 51 -0.58 -9.07 -5.10
CA GLY A 51 -1.05 -10.31 -5.71
C GLY A 51 -2.37 -10.14 -6.47
N TYR A 52 -3.16 -11.22 -6.51
CA TYR A 52 -4.43 -11.28 -7.22
C TYR A 52 -5.62 -11.21 -6.27
N LEU A 53 -6.76 -10.74 -6.77
CA LEU A 53 -8.01 -10.71 -6.01
C LEU A 53 -8.51 -12.15 -5.75
N PRO A 54 -8.85 -12.52 -4.49
CA PRO A 54 -9.42 -13.84 -4.20
C PRO A 54 -10.72 -14.08 -5.00
N GLY A 55 -10.78 -15.18 -5.74
CA GLY A 55 -11.91 -15.51 -6.60
C GLY A 55 -12.03 -14.67 -7.89
N GLY A 56 -11.10 -13.75 -8.13
CA GLY A 56 -11.02 -12.96 -9.36
C GLY A 56 -10.24 -13.64 -10.48
N ASP A 57 -10.12 -12.93 -11.60
CA ASP A 57 -9.29 -13.35 -12.73
C ASP A 57 -7.80 -13.30 -12.34
N LYS A 58 -7.14 -14.46 -12.34
CA LYS A 58 -5.73 -14.59 -11.96
C LYS A 58 -4.76 -14.00 -12.99
N SER A 59 -5.23 -13.61 -14.17
CA SER A 59 -4.44 -12.83 -15.13
C SER A 59 -4.24 -11.38 -14.68
N VAL A 60 -5.02 -10.90 -13.71
CA VAL A 60 -4.92 -9.58 -13.12
C VAL A 60 -4.24 -9.68 -11.75
N PHE A 61 -2.99 -9.21 -11.67
CA PHE A 61 -2.17 -9.22 -10.47
C PHE A 61 -1.28 -7.97 -10.43
N THR A 62 -0.78 -7.62 -9.24
CA THR A 62 0.22 -6.55 -9.09
C THR A 62 1.56 -6.95 -9.68
N THR A 63 2.28 -6.01 -10.27
CA THR A 63 3.62 -6.24 -10.81
C THR A 63 4.65 -5.44 -10.04
N THR A 64 5.85 -6.00 -9.91
CA THR A 64 6.99 -5.35 -9.25
C THR A 64 7.21 -3.92 -9.76
N GLU A 65 7.14 -3.71 -11.08
CA GLU A 65 7.29 -2.39 -11.67
C GLU A 65 6.19 -1.41 -11.24
N ALA A 66 4.93 -1.82 -11.27
CA ALA A 66 3.82 -0.96 -10.85
C ALA A 66 3.91 -0.65 -9.35
N THR A 67 4.19 -1.67 -8.54
CA THR A 67 4.33 -1.56 -7.08
C THR A 67 5.46 -0.62 -6.67
N MET A 68 6.62 -0.70 -7.34
CA MET A 68 7.75 0.20 -7.09
C MET A 68 7.50 1.65 -7.56
N ARG A 69 6.55 1.88 -8.48
CA ARG A 69 6.15 3.24 -8.88
C ARG A 69 5.21 3.89 -7.87
N ALA A 70 4.22 3.19 -7.31
CA ALA A 70 3.26 3.88 -6.43
C ALA A 70 3.53 3.84 -4.93
N ILE A 71 4.40 2.96 -4.41
CA ILE A 71 4.83 3.09 -3.00
C ILE A 71 5.49 4.44 -2.72
N PRO A 72 6.47 4.93 -3.52
CA PRO A 72 7.05 6.26 -3.32
C PRO A 72 6.01 7.37 -3.37
N ALA A 73 5.10 7.30 -4.35
CA ALA A 73 4.03 8.27 -4.51
C ALA A 73 3.10 8.24 -3.27
N ALA A 74 2.73 7.06 -2.78
CA ALA A 74 1.90 6.89 -1.59
C ALA A 74 2.58 7.45 -0.34
N LEU A 75 3.91 7.27 -0.21
CA LEU A 75 4.68 7.88 0.87
C LEU A 75 4.62 9.41 0.81
N GLU A 76 4.65 10.00 -0.40
CA GLU A 76 4.44 11.45 -0.58
C GLU A 76 3.04 11.90 -0.18
N ALA A 77 2.01 11.11 -0.50
CA ALA A 77 0.63 11.41 -0.17
C ALA A 77 0.30 11.24 1.33
N ALA A 78 0.95 10.31 2.03
CA ALA A 78 0.70 10.00 3.43
C ALA A 78 1.05 11.14 4.40
N GLY A 79 1.82 12.14 3.96
CA GLY A 79 2.21 13.28 4.78
C GLY A 79 2.96 12.90 6.07
N VAL A 80 3.15 13.86 6.97
CA VAL A 80 3.91 13.64 8.21
C VAL A 80 3.08 12.79 9.17
N PHE A 81 3.73 11.79 9.78
CA PHE A 81 3.15 10.78 10.65
C PHE A 81 2.16 9.81 10.00
N GLY A 82 1.82 10.00 8.72
CA GLY A 82 1.06 9.01 7.98
C GLY A 82 1.90 7.77 7.64
N CYS A 83 1.19 6.70 7.33
CA CYS A 83 1.79 5.40 7.08
C CYS A 83 1.41 4.80 5.74
N VAL A 84 2.30 4.00 5.19
CA VAL A 84 2.05 3.11 4.05
C VAL A 84 2.26 1.68 4.55
N SER A 85 1.23 0.85 4.45
CA SER A 85 1.33 -0.59 4.74
C SER A 85 1.26 -1.40 3.46
N VAL A 86 2.08 -2.44 3.37
CA VAL A 86 2.17 -3.31 2.20
C VAL A 86 2.17 -4.77 2.66
N THR A 87 1.09 -5.48 2.36
CA THR A 87 0.99 -6.93 2.58
C THR A 87 1.47 -7.65 1.33
N CYS A 88 2.57 -8.40 1.45
CA CYS A 88 3.22 -9.13 0.35
C CYS A 88 2.85 -10.61 0.38
N TYR A 89 2.40 -11.13 -0.77
CA TYR A 89 1.99 -12.53 -0.92
C TYR A 89 2.96 -13.27 -1.84
N ALA A 90 4.05 -13.82 -1.29
CA ALA A 90 5.13 -14.46 -2.07
C ALA A 90 4.79 -15.83 -2.69
N GLY A 91 3.53 -16.27 -2.69
CA GLY A 91 3.12 -17.63 -3.07
C GLY A 91 3.38 -18.03 -4.54
N HIS A 92 3.94 -17.13 -5.35
CA HIS A 92 4.37 -17.34 -6.74
C HIS A 92 5.61 -16.49 -7.04
N GLU A 93 6.27 -16.75 -8.16
CA GLU A 93 7.54 -16.09 -8.55
C GLU A 93 7.46 -14.56 -8.54
N GLU A 94 6.46 -13.97 -9.21
CA GLU A 94 6.24 -12.52 -9.19
C GLU A 94 6.03 -11.99 -7.76
N GLY A 95 5.26 -12.69 -6.92
CA GLY A 95 5.01 -12.26 -5.54
C GLY A 95 6.28 -12.28 -4.69
N GLY A 96 7.19 -13.23 -4.97
CA GLY A 96 8.52 -13.25 -4.35
C GLY A 96 9.37 -12.03 -4.77
N ARG A 97 9.38 -11.70 -6.07
CA ARG A 97 10.07 -10.51 -6.60
C ARG A 97 9.51 -9.22 -6.03
N GLU A 98 8.19 -9.10 -5.95
CA GLU A 98 7.53 -7.95 -5.33
C GLU A 98 7.91 -7.81 -3.85
N GLN A 99 7.83 -8.90 -3.09
CA GLN A 99 8.19 -8.88 -1.67
C GLN A 99 9.64 -8.41 -1.47
N GLU A 100 10.58 -8.95 -2.25
CA GLU A 100 11.99 -8.57 -2.17
C GLU A 100 12.19 -7.09 -2.51
N ALA A 101 11.55 -6.60 -3.57
CA ALA A 101 11.63 -5.19 -3.98
C ALA A 101 11.07 -4.25 -2.90
N VAL A 102 9.92 -4.57 -2.29
CA VAL A 102 9.31 -3.78 -1.21
C VAL A 102 10.21 -3.76 0.03
N VAL A 103 10.78 -4.91 0.42
CA VAL A 103 11.71 -5.01 1.56
C VAL A 103 12.97 -4.18 1.30
N CYS A 104 13.53 -4.27 0.09
CA CYS A 104 14.70 -3.49 -0.31
C CYS A 104 14.41 -1.98 -0.28
N LEU A 105 13.27 -1.55 -0.80
CA LEU A 105 12.83 -0.16 -0.75
C LEU A 105 12.75 0.32 0.70
N ALA A 106 12.04 -0.41 1.57
CA ALA A 106 11.86 -0.02 2.97
C ALA A 106 13.20 0.08 3.73
N ARG A 107 14.14 -0.83 3.46
CA ARG A 107 15.49 -0.79 4.05
C ARG A 107 16.35 0.37 3.53
N GLY A 108 16.08 0.85 2.32
CA GLY A 108 16.81 1.96 1.69
C GLY A 108 16.29 3.35 2.08
N LEU A 109 15.16 3.45 2.79
CA LEU A 109 14.60 4.74 3.17
C LEU A 109 15.48 5.43 4.25
N PRO A 110 15.67 6.77 4.18
CA PRO A 110 16.47 7.50 5.16
C PRO A 110 15.82 7.45 6.55
N VAL A 111 16.59 6.98 7.55
CA VAL A 111 16.08 6.72 8.92
C VAL A 111 15.58 7.99 9.62
N GLN A 112 16.12 9.15 9.24
CA GLN A 112 15.71 10.44 9.77
C GLN A 112 14.32 10.88 9.27
N ASP A 113 13.89 10.33 8.14
CA ASP A 113 12.66 10.72 7.46
C ASP A 113 11.58 9.64 7.57
N PHE A 114 11.97 8.37 7.77
CA PHE A 114 11.05 7.24 7.87
C PHE A 114 11.44 6.26 8.97
N SER A 115 10.41 5.70 9.64
CA SER A 115 10.54 4.46 10.42
C SER A 115 9.89 3.32 9.66
N CYS A 116 10.62 2.22 9.46
CA CYS A 116 10.16 1.07 8.70
C CYS A 116 10.18 -0.20 9.55
N TYR A 117 9.13 -1.01 9.44
CA TYR A 117 8.97 -2.27 10.13
C TYR A 117 8.67 -3.37 9.13
N ILE A 118 9.36 -4.50 9.27
CA ILE A 118 9.09 -5.72 8.52
C ILE A 118 8.58 -6.74 9.52
N LEU A 119 7.33 -7.16 9.35
CA LEU A 119 6.65 -8.09 10.24
C LEU A 119 6.41 -9.39 9.51
N GLU A 120 6.93 -10.47 10.10
CA GLU A 120 6.74 -11.82 9.63
C GLU A 120 6.04 -12.65 10.71
N TRP A 121 5.17 -13.56 10.28
CA TRP A 121 4.65 -14.57 11.19
C TRP A 121 5.72 -15.65 11.41
N ALA A 122 6.40 -15.56 12.56
CA ALA A 122 7.61 -16.32 12.86
C ALA A 122 7.49 -17.84 12.67
N ASN A 123 6.34 -18.44 12.98
CA ASN A 123 6.13 -19.90 12.96
C ASN A 123 5.01 -20.37 12.02
N ALA A 124 4.40 -19.48 11.24
CA ALA A 124 3.30 -19.88 10.36
C ALA A 124 3.77 -20.38 9.00
N ARG A 125 3.24 -21.55 8.64
CA ARG A 125 3.35 -22.13 7.32
C ARG A 125 2.01 -22.69 6.90
N ASN A 126 1.66 -22.52 5.64
CA ASN A 126 0.50 -23.16 5.07
C ASN A 126 0.72 -24.69 5.08
N ALA A 127 -0.17 -25.43 5.73
CA ALA A 127 -0.03 -26.88 5.88
C ALA A 127 -0.07 -27.65 4.55
N ARG A 128 -0.67 -27.08 3.48
CA ARG A 128 -0.80 -27.71 2.16
C ARG A 128 0.33 -27.33 1.22
N THR A 129 0.73 -26.06 1.20
CA THR A 129 1.70 -25.54 0.22
C THR A 129 3.10 -25.33 0.82
N GLY A 130 3.25 -25.40 2.14
CA GLY A 130 4.51 -25.12 2.84
C GLY A 130 4.96 -23.65 2.83
N THR A 131 4.24 -22.78 2.10
CA THR A 131 4.53 -21.36 1.97
C THR A 131 4.37 -20.63 3.30
N ARG A 132 5.19 -19.61 3.53
CA ARG A 132 5.06 -18.73 4.70
C ARG A 132 3.76 -17.92 4.64
N ALA A 133 3.32 -17.41 5.79
CA ALA A 133 2.28 -16.39 5.82
C ALA A 133 2.74 -15.11 5.10
N PRO A 134 1.79 -14.25 4.66
CA PRO A 134 2.13 -12.96 4.05
C PRO A 134 3.02 -12.11 4.97
N LEU A 135 3.96 -11.40 4.35
CA LEU A 135 4.86 -10.46 5.04
C LEU A 135 4.22 -9.08 5.03
N LEU A 136 4.25 -8.36 6.15
CA LEU A 136 3.76 -6.99 6.25
C LEU A 136 4.94 -6.02 6.36
N VAL A 137 5.00 -5.06 5.45
CA VAL A 137 5.92 -3.91 5.58
C VAL A 137 5.11 -2.68 5.97
N LEU A 138 5.52 -2.01 7.03
CA LEU A 138 4.96 -0.74 7.48
C LEU A 138 6.02 0.35 7.36
N MET A 139 5.71 1.42 6.63
CA MET A 139 6.58 2.58 6.46
C MET A 139 5.84 3.81 6.98
N GLN A 140 6.36 4.45 8.02
CA GLN A 140 5.80 5.68 8.57
C GLN A 140 6.73 6.84 8.28
N ARG A 141 6.18 7.96 7.79
CA ARG A 141 6.93 9.19 7.57
C ARG A 141 7.03 9.98 8.86
N LEU A 142 8.24 10.42 9.20
CA LEU A 142 8.56 11.12 10.46
C LEU A 142 8.70 12.63 10.27
N ARG A 143 9.00 13.08 9.05
CA ARG A 143 9.26 14.50 8.73
C ARG A 143 8.49 14.96 7.49
N PRO A 144 8.21 16.26 7.37
CA PRO A 144 7.73 16.82 6.11
C PRO A 144 8.77 16.58 5.01
N THR A 145 8.32 16.28 3.80
CA THR A 145 9.21 16.46 2.64
C THR A 145 9.64 17.92 2.63
N PRO A 146 10.95 18.23 2.53
CA PRO A 146 11.37 19.60 2.28
C PRO A 146 10.60 20.10 1.07
N LEU A 147 9.87 21.22 1.22
CA LEU A 147 9.30 21.89 0.06
C LEU A 147 10.49 22.19 -0.86
N ALA A 148 10.40 21.77 -2.12
CA ALA A 148 11.40 22.16 -3.11
C ALA A 148 11.52 23.69 -3.04
N PRO A 149 12.75 24.26 -3.05
CA PRO A 149 12.92 25.69 -3.02
C PRO A 149 12.10 26.28 -4.17
N THR A 150 11.17 27.17 -3.84
CA THR A 150 10.43 27.93 -4.85
C THR A 150 11.48 28.64 -5.69
N SER A 151 11.56 28.32 -6.98
CA SER A 151 12.39 29.08 -7.91
C SER A 151 11.91 30.54 -7.86
N ALA A 152 12.77 31.41 -7.34
CA ALA A 152 12.57 32.85 -7.34
C ALA A 152 12.78 33.43 -8.75
#